data_AF-A0A1J1H213-F1
#
_entry.id   AF-A0A1J1H213-F1
#
_cell.length_a   1.000
_cell.length_b   1.000
_cell.length_c   1.000
_cell.angle_alpha   90.00
_cell.angle_beta   90.00
_cell.angle_gamma   90.00
#
_symmetry.space_group_name_H-M   'P 1'
#
loop_
_entity.id
_entity.type
_entity.pdbx_description
1 polymer ?
#
loop_
_entity_poly.entity_id
_entity_poly.type
_entity_poly.pdbx_seq_one_letter_code
_entity_poly.pdbx_strand_id
1 'polypeptide(L)'
;MGNILLKGNNCNIMRNKGDILNVKNFKPLHIETFYPPLKKSKKISVCRCWKSNNFPYCDNTHQKLQQQGIVCGPLLLEIRKSNSLYSN
;
A
#
# COMPACT_ATOMS: atom_id res chain seq x y z
N MET A 1 -0.61 -22.26 11.52
CA MET A 1 0.66 -21.49 11.47
C MET A 1 0.33 -19.99 11.37
N GLY A 2 -0.18 -19.41 12.46
CA GLY A 2 -0.47 -17.97 12.52
C GLY A 2 0.80 -17.21 12.90
N ASN A 3 1.24 -16.30 12.03
CA ASN A 3 2.46 -15.54 12.25
C ASN A 3 2.31 -14.57 13.44
N ILE A 4 2.99 -14.90 14.53
CA ILE A 4 3.33 -14.03 15.66
C ILE A 4 4.44 -13.08 15.19
N LEU A 5 4.11 -12.04 14.41
CA LEU A 5 5.03 -10.94 14.07
C LEU A 5 4.29 -9.61 13.94
N LEU A 6 3.50 -9.26 14.95
CA LEU A 6 3.05 -7.89 15.19
C LEU A 6 3.46 -7.40 16.58
N LYS A 7 4.72 -7.65 16.97
CA LYS A 7 5.39 -6.79 17.96
C LYS A 7 5.81 -5.52 17.24
N GLY A 8 4.86 -4.60 17.08
CA GLY A 8 5.08 -3.29 16.49
C GLY A 8 4.61 -2.22 17.45
N ASN A 9 5.54 -1.38 17.89
CA ASN A 9 5.38 -0.07 18.52
C ASN A 9 3.96 0.50 18.39
N ASN A 10 3.34 0.89 19.51
CA ASN A 10 1.99 1.44 19.63
C ASN A 10 1.60 2.40 18.48
N CYS A 11 1.13 1.83 17.37
CA CYS A 11 0.58 2.58 16.26
C CYS A 11 -0.93 2.54 16.44
N ASN A 12 -1.54 3.69 16.68
CA ASN A 12 -2.99 3.80 16.74
C ASN A 12 -3.57 3.59 15.32
N ILE A 13 -3.89 2.33 15.01
CA ILE A 13 -4.39 1.91 13.70
C ILE A 13 -5.87 2.26 13.54
N MET A 14 -6.59 2.51 14.64
CA MET A 14 -8.02 2.79 14.62
C MET A 14 -8.36 4.12 13.92
N ARG A 15 -9.60 4.21 13.42
CA ARG A 15 -10.21 5.43 12.89
C ARG A 15 -11.59 5.66 13.50
N ASN A 16 -11.88 6.93 13.75
CA ASN A 16 -13.17 7.47 14.11
C ASN A 16 -13.77 8.26 12.95
N LYS A 17 -15.09 8.43 12.97
CA LYS A 17 -15.80 9.26 11.98
C LYS A 17 -15.31 10.70 12.07
N GLY A 18 -14.86 11.26 10.95
CA GLY A 18 -14.32 12.63 10.88
C GLY A 18 -12.81 12.73 11.00
N ASP A 19 -12.10 11.63 11.27
CA ASP A 19 -10.64 11.63 11.31
C ASP A 19 -10.03 12.01 9.95
N ILE A 20 -8.97 12.83 10.00
CA ILE A 20 -8.14 13.12 8.83
C ILE A 20 -7.43 11.83 8.39
N LEU A 21 -7.36 11.57 7.08
CA LEU A 21 -6.75 10.34 6.56
C LEU A 21 -5.25 10.25 6.90
N ASN A 22 -4.52 11.34 6.67
CA ASN A 22 -3.07 11.45 6.83
C ASN A 22 -2.66 11.89 8.26
N VAL A 23 -2.98 11.07 9.26
CA VAL A 23 -2.63 11.35 10.67
C VAL A 23 -1.12 11.35 10.91
N LYS A 24 -0.34 10.64 10.08
CA LYS A 24 1.11 10.52 10.20
C LYS A 24 1.89 11.66 9.51
N ASN A 25 1.19 12.66 8.98
CA ASN A 25 1.78 13.80 8.26
C ASN A 25 2.74 13.37 7.12
N PHE A 26 2.38 12.33 6.38
CA PHE A 26 3.09 11.96 5.15
C PHE A 26 3.04 13.09 4.12
N LYS A 27 3.94 13.07 3.14
CA LYS A 27 3.88 13.99 2.01
C LYS A 27 2.50 13.88 1.34
N PRO A 28 1.86 15.02 0.97
CA PRO A 28 0.54 15.00 0.33
C PRO A 28 0.59 14.30 -1.04
N LEU A 29 1.75 14.34 -1.70
CA LEU A 29 1.99 13.70 -2.99
C LEU A 29 3.20 12.76 -2.88
N HIS A 30 3.00 11.52 -3.27
CA HIS A 30 4.07 10.53 -3.38
C HIS A 30 4.30 10.20 -4.86
N ILE A 31 5.50 10.47 -5.36
CA ILE A 31 5.88 10.20 -6.75
C ILE A 31 6.96 9.13 -6.75
N GLU A 32 6.69 8.02 -7.42
CA GLU A 32 7.68 7.01 -7.74
C GLU A 32 7.68 6.74 -9.23
N THR A 33 8.85 6.88 -9.84
CA THR A 33 9.06 6.59 -11.25
C THR A 33 9.43 5.13 -11.40
N PHE A 34 8.68 4.41 -12.21
CA PHE A 34 8.95 3.01 -12.54
C PHE A 34 9.25 2.86 -14.02
N TYR A 35 10.29 2.09 -14.33
CA TYR A 35 10.58 1.66 -15.69
C TYR A 35 10.04 0.23 -15.91
N PRO A 36 9.53 -0.09 -17.12
CA PRO A 36 9.11 -1.44 -17.44
C PRO A 36 10.24 -2.46 -17.23
N PRO A 37 10.03 -3.53 -16.44
CA PRO A 37 11.07 -4.52 -16.18
C PRO A 37 11.36 -5.38 -17.41
N LEU A 38 12.61 -5.77 -17.62
CA LEU A 38 13.03 -6.58 -18.77
C LEU A 38 12.68 -8.08 -18.61
N LYS A 39 12.74 -8.61 -17.39
CA LYS A 39 12.63 -10.07 -17.14
C LYS A 39 11.20 -10.54 -16.87
N LYS A 40 10.54 -9.98 -15.85
CA LYS A 40 9.22 -10.41 -15.37
C LYS A 40 8.38 -9.21 -14.97
N SER A 41 7.05 -9.30 -15.08
CA SER A 41 6.16 -8.25 -14.57
C SER A 41 6.33 -8.11 -13.06
N LYS A 42 6.21 -6.87 -12.58
CA LYS A 42 6.33 -6.53 -11.16
C LYS A 42 4.96 -6.13 -10.63
N LYS A 43 4.54 -6.75 -9.54
CA LYS A 43 3.30 -6.38 -8.83
C LYS A 43 3.65 -5.61 -7.57
N ILE A 44 2.95 -4.51 -7.33
CA ILE A 44 3.16 -3.61 -6.20
C ILE A 44 1.79 -3.34 -5.57
N SER A 45 1.69 -3.56 -4.26
CA SER A 45 0.48 -3.21 -3.52
C SER A 45 0.63 -1.81 -2.94
N VAL A 46 -0.17 -0.86 -3.42
CA VAL A 46 -0.18 0.54 -2.99
C VAL A 46 -1.23 0.73 -1.89
N CYS A 47 -0.84 1.39 -0.81
CA CYS A 47 -1.70 1.70 0.32
C CYS A 47 -2.71 2.78 -0.07
N ARG A 48 -3.99 2.52 0.20
CA ARG A 48 -5.07 3.53 0.12
C ARG A 48 -5.66 3.88 1.49
N CYS A 49 -5.23 3.19 2.55
CA CYS A 49 -5.76 3.39 3.89
C CYS A 49 -4.99 4.42 4.73
N TRP A 50 -3.84 4.92 4.28
CA TRP A 50 -3.00 5.90 5.00
C TRP A 50 -2.51 5.49 6.40
N LYS A 51 -2.70 4.23 6.82
CA LYS A 51 -2.23 3.69 8.10
C LYS A 51 -0.99 2.81 7.99
N SER A 52 -0.55 2.51 6.77
CA SER A 52 0.67 1.71 6.54
C SER A 52 1.88 2.30 7.26
N ASN A 53 2.72 1.44 7.81
CA ASN A 53 4.04 1.78 8.32
C ASN A 53 5.07 1.90 7.21
N ASN A 54 4.78 1.33 6.03
CA ASN A 54 5.62 1.39 4.83
C ASN A 54 4.96 2.21 3.71
N PHE A 55 4.26 3.30 4.07
CA PHE A 55 3.60 4.17 3.09
C PHE A 55 4.62 4.69 2.06
N PRO A 56 4.35 4.60 0.73
CA PRO A 56 3.05 4.44 0.06
C PRO A 56 2.60 2.99 -0.13
N TYR A 57 3.39 2.00 0.28
CA TYR A 57 3.09 0.59 0.03
C TYR A 57 2.16 0.01 1.09
N CYS A 58 1.38 -0.99 0.68
CA CYS A 58 0.49 -1.71 1.58
C CYS A 58 1.26 -2.74 2.40
N ASP A 59 1.10 -2.68 3.72
CA ASP A 59 1.67 -3.59 4.72
C ASP A 59 0.58 -4.42 5.45
N ASN A 60 -0.61 -4.51 4.86
CA ASN A 60 -1.79 -5.18 5.40
C ASN A 60 -2.43 -4.53 6.63
N THR A 61 -1.99 -3.34 7.07
CA THR A 61 -2.66 -2.57 8.15
C THR A 61 -4.15 -2.32 7.90
N HIS A 62 -4.57 -2.24 6.64
CA HIS A 62 -5.96 -2.08 6.26
C HIS A 62 -6.89 -3.21 6.75
N GLN A 63 -6.36 -4.42 7.00
CA GLN A 63 -7.15 -5.53 7.53
C GLN A 63 -7.70 -5.24 8.93
N LYS A 64 -6.93 -4.53 9.76
CA LYS A 64 -7.39 -4.09 11.08
C LYS A 64 -8.50 -3.03 10.96
N LEU A 65 -8.45 -2.17 9.95
CA LEU A 65 -9.52 -1.22 9.67
C LEU A 65 -10.79 -1.94 9.19
N GLN A 66 -10.66 -2.99 8.37
CA GLN A 66 -11.79 -3.81 7.94
C GLN A 66 -12.48 -4.50 9.13
N GLN A 67 -11.72 -4.97 10.13
CA GLN A 67 -12.29 -5.50 11.38
C GLN A 67 -13.13 -4.46 12.14
N GLN A 68 -12.89 -3.16 11.94
CA GLN A 68 -13.70 -2.07 12.49
C GLN A 68 -14.90 -1.71 11.60
N GLY A 69 -15.14 -2.43 10.51
CA GLY A 69 -16.20 -2.14 9.54
C GLY A 69 -15.81 -1.12 8.45
N ILE A 70 -14.54 -0.70 8.39
CA ILE A 70 -14.07 0.24 7.35
C ILE A 70 -13.71 -0.53 6.09
N VAL A 71 -14.51 -0.34 5.04
CA VAL A 71 -14.27 -0.96 3.72
C VAL A 71 -13.14 -0.23 3.00
N CYS A 72 -11.93 -0.74 3.14
CA CYS A 72 -10.77 -0.24 2.42
C CYS A 72 -9.84 -1.39 2.01
N GLY A 73 -9.08 -1.19 0.93
CA GLY A 73 -8.14 -2.18 0.42
C GLY A 73 -7.05 -1.53 -0.41
N PRO A 74 -5.94 -2.23 -0.68
CA PRO A 74 -4.85 -1.71 -1.49
C PRO A 74 -5.28 -1.53 -2.95
N LEU A 75 -4.45 -0.79 -3.69
CA LEU A 75 -4.44 -0.83 -5.15
C LEU A 75 -3.32 -1.78 -5.57
N LEU A 76 -3.64 -2.82 -6.35
CA LEU A 76 -2.63 -3.67 -6.96
C LEU A 76 -2.19 -3.06 -8.28
N LEU A 77 -0.96 -2.57 -8.34
CA LEU A 77 -0.34 -2.00 -9.52
C LEU A 77 0.55 -3.07 -10.17
N GLU A 78 0.29 -3.39 -11.44
CA GLU A 78 1.11 -4.32 -12.22
C GLU A 78 1.90 -3.56 -13.30
N ILE A 79 3.22 -3.56 -13.16
CA ILE A 79 4.14 -3.03 -14.16
C ILE A 79 4.47 -4.18 -15.10
N ARG A 80 3.87 -4.14 -16.29
CA ARG A 80 4.09 -5.15 -17.32
C ARG A 80 5.50 -5.00 -17.89
N LYS A 81 6.10 -6.14 -18.25
CA LYS A 81 7.37 -6.13 -18.98
C LYS A 81 7.18 -5.39 -20.30
N SER A 82 8.20 -4.65 -20.72
CA SER A 82 8.20 -4.10 -22.08
C SER A 82 8.28 -5.27 -23.05
N ASN A 83 7.20 -5.52 -23.78
CA ASN A 83 7.28 -6.36 -24.97
C ASN A 83 7.89 -5.47 -26.05
N SER A 84 9.18 -5.62 -26.29
CA SER A 84 9.86 -5.07 -27.48
C SER A 84 9.32 -5.76 -28.74
N LEU A 85 8.03 -5.58 -29.04
CA LEU A 85 7.37 -6.01 -30.28
C LEU A 85 7.14 -4.83 -31.23
N TYR A 86 7.64 -3.65 -30.89
CA TYR A 86 7.68 -2.50 -31.78
C TYR A 86 9.13 -2.05 -31.97
N SER A 87 9.90 -2.91 -32.63
CA SER A 87 11.04 -2.51 -33.43
C SER A 87 10.59 -2.51 -34.88
N ASN A 88 10.09 -1.36 -35.34
CA ASN A 88 10.08 -0.99 -36.75
C ASN A 88 11.15 0.07 -36.93
#